data_AF-A0A5B0WHE5-F1
#
_entry.id   AF-A0A5B0WHE5-F1
#
_cell.length_a   1.000
_cell.length_b   1.000
_cell.length_c   1.000
_cell.angle_alpha   90.00
_cell.angle_beta   90.00
_cell.angle_gamma   90.00
#
_symmetry.space_group_name_H-M   'P 1'
#
loop_
_entity.id
_entity.type
_entity.pdbx_description
1 polymer ?
#
loop_
_entity_poly.entity_id
_entity_poly.type
_entity_poly.pdbx_seq_one_letter_code
_entity_poly.pdbx_strand_id
1 'polypeptide(L)'
;MDWNVLFFLHMIGTLALGFYLVLPFIIGRAEKLSPAAKEGTLSAVTGFNRFAQYGLVIQLLTGGYMMTKGDYSVAWMIIIVVLLLAMFALGGIMSKPLRLAAAGIRENRDVKAETGKLRTLSALLSVSLLLMVFFMVFNDII
;
A
#
# COMPACT_ATOMS: atom_id res chain seq x y z
N MET A 1 -12.73 -22.98 8.66
CA MET A 1 -12.03 -21.89 9.36
C MET A 1 -13.10 -20.99 9.95
N ASP A 2 -13.01 -20.69 11.24
CA ASP A 2 -14.05 -19.92 11.93
C ASP A 2 -14.15 -18.51 11.37
N TRP A 3 -15.38 -18.02 11.17
CA TRP A 3 -15.65 -16.69 10.63
C TRP A 3 -14.93 -15.58 11.40
N ASN A 4 -14.93 -15.67 12.73
CA ASN A 4 -14.26 -14.69 13.60
C ASN A 4 -12.75 -14.66 13.38
N VAL A 5 -12.13 -15.82 13.13
CA VAL A 5 -10.68 -15.91 12.87
C VAL A 5 -10.35 -15.30 11.50
N LEU A 6 -11.16 -15.61 10.48
CA LEU A 6 -11.03 -15.01 9.15
C LEU A 6 -11.16 -13.48 9.19
N PHE A 7 -12.21 -12.99 9.84
CA PHE A 7 -12.47 -11.56 9.98
C PHE A 7 -11.35 -10.86 10.76
N PHE A 8 -10.88 -11.48 11.86
CA PHE A 8 -9.74 -10.96 12.61
C PHE A 8 -8.49 -10.82 11.73
N LEU A 9 -8.14 -11.86 10.97
CA LEU A 9 -7.00 -11.81 10.05
C LEU A 9 -7.20 -10.76 8.95
N HIS A 10 -8.43 -10.64 8.42
CA HIS A 10 -8.77 -9.59 7.47
C HIS A 10 -8.47 -8.21 8.08
N MET A 11 -8.95 -7.94 9.30
CA MET A 11 -8.69 -6.68 10.00
C MET A 11 -7.19 -6.43 10.25
N ILE A 12 -6.41 -7.46 10.62
CA ILE A 12 -4.95 -7.34 10.72
C ILE A 12 -4.33 -6.96 9.37
N GLY A 13 -4.79 -7.58 8.28
CA GLY A 13 -4.41 -7.21 6.92
C GLY A 13 -4.72 -5.74 6.63
N THR A 14 -5.93 -5.27 6.96
CA THR A 14 -6.35 -3.87 6.77
C THR A 14 -5.47 -2.90 7.54
N LEU A 15 -5.15 -3.21 8.81
CA LEU A 15 -4.27 -2.39 9.64
C LEU A 15 -2.86 -2.29 9.07
N ALA A 16 -2.33 -3.38 8.51
CA ALA A 16 -1.04 -3.37 7.84
C ALA A 16 -1.01 -2.43 6.61
N LEU A 17 -2.15 -2.28 5.91
CA LEU A 17 -2.26 -1.35 4.78
C LEU A 17 -2.38 0.12 5.20
N GLY A 18 -2.75 0.42 6.44
CA GLY A 18 -2.92 1.79 6.94
C GLY A 18 -1.69 2.68 6.74
N PHE A 19 -0.50 2.09 6.66
CA PHE A 19 0.73 2.76 6.26
C PHE A 19 0.63 3.51 4.92
N TYR A 20 -0.03 2.92 3.92
CA TYR A 20 -0.18 3.54 2.60
C TYR A 20 -1.00 4.83 2.63
N LEU A 21 -1.91 4.97 3.59
CA LEU A 21 -2.69 6.20 3.76
C LEU A 21 -1.79 7.40 4.04
N VAL A 22 -0.80 7.22 4.92
CA VAL A 22 0.08 8.29 5.40
C VAL A 22 1.38 8.43 4.60
N LEU A 23 1.71 7.44 3.77
CA LEU A 23 2.93 7.38 2.98
C LEU A 23 3.24 8.65 2.14
N PRO A 24 2.30 9.29 1.41
CA PRO A 24 2.61 10.48 0.63
C PRO A 24 3.14 11.65 1.50
N PHE A 25 2.65 11.77 2.74
CA PHE A 25 3.12 12.78 3.68
C PHE A 25 4.51 12.46 4.22
N ILE A 26 4.81 11.18 4.46
CA ILE A 26 6.15 10.72 4.87
C ILE A 26 7.16 11.04 3.77
N ILE A 27 6.87 10.63 2.52
CA ILE A 27 7.75 10.91 1.37
C ILE A 27 7.93 12.41 1.15
N GLY A 28 6.85 13.19 1.22
CA GLY A 28 6.90 14.65 1.07
C GLY A 28 7.74 15.35 2.15
N ARG A 29 7.73 14.85 3.39
CA ARG A 29 8.60 15.39 4.45
C ARG A 29 10.05 14.92 4.32
N ALA A 30 10.28 13.69 3.87
CA ALA A 30 11.63 13.14 3.71
C ALA A 30 12.51 13.98 2.77
N GLU A 31 11.93 14.67 1.80
CA GLU A 31 12.67 15.55 0.88
C GLU A 31 13.35 16.73 1.55
N LYS A 32 12.84 17.18 2.71
CA LYS A 32 13.36 18.33 3.47
C LYS A 32 14.39 17.95 4.53
N LEU A 33 14.65 16.65 4.70
CA LEU A 33 15.56 16.14 5.72
C LEU A 33 17.01 16.20 5.24
N SER A 34 17.94 16.12 6.21
CA SER A 34 19.36 15.91 5.91
C SER A 34 19.56 14.58 5.16
N PRO A 35 20.65 14.42 4.39
CA PRO A 35 20.90 13.20 3.62
C PRO A 35 20.80 11.91 4.46
N ALA A 36 21.46 11.86 5.62
CA ALA A 36 21.42 10.69 6.51
C ALA A 36 20.00 10.38 7.03
N ALA A 37 19.24 11.41 7.43
CA ALA A 37 17.85 11.21 7.90
C ALA A 37 16.92 10.79 6.76
N LYS A 38 17.14 11.30 5.55
CA LYS A 38 16.41 10.90 4.34
C LYS A 38 16.68 9.44 3.97
N GLU A 39 17.93 9.00 3.98
CA GLU A 39 18.30 7.59 3.76
C GLU A 39 17.62 6.66 4.77
N GLY A 40 17.71 6.98 6.07
CA GLY A 40 17.06 6.20 7.13
C GLY A 40 15.54 6.12 6.95
N THR A 41 14.91 7.24 6.56
CA THR A 41 13.48 7.28 6.27
C THR A 41 13.11 6.37 5.11
N LEU A 42 13.86 6.40 4.00
CA LEU A 42 13.60 5.54 2.84
C LEU A 42 13.83 4.05 3.15
N SER A 43 14.82 3.74 4.01
CA SER A 43 15.04 2.38 4.51
C SER A 43 13.85 1.88 5.33
N ALA A 44 13.35 2.71 6.26
CA ALA A 44 12.15 2.38 7.03
C ALA A 44 10.93 2.18 6.13
N VAL A 45 10.70 3.09 5.17
CA VAL A 45 9.62 2.97 4.18
C VAL A 45 9.73 1.68 3.37
N THR A 46 10.94 1.23 3.03
CA THR A 46 11.15 -0.06 2.35
C THR A 46 10.67 -1.23 3.19
N GLY A 47 11.00 -1.24 4.49
CA GLY A 47 10.52 -2.24 5.43
C GLY A 47 8.99 -2.24 5.57
N PHE A 48 8.40 -1.07 5.77
CA PHE A 48 6.95 -0.93 5.89
C PHE A 48 6.20 -1.25 4.60
N ASN A 49 6.76 -0.91 3.43
CA ASN A 49 6.15 -1.30 2.16
C ASN A 49 6.11 -2.83 2.02
N ARG A 50 7.19 -3.54 2.38
CA ARG A 50 7.20 -5.01 2.38
C ARG A 50 6.21 -5.59 3.38
N PHE A 51 6.10 -5.00 4.56
CA PHE A 51 5.12 -5.39 5.57
C PHE A 51 3.67 -5.22 5.05
N ALA A 52 3.36 -4.08 4.43
CA ALA A 52 2.06 -3.83 3.83
C ALA A 52 1.75 -4.80 2.67
N GLN A 53 2.75 -5.21 1.89
CA GLN A 53 2.58 -6.24 0.85
C GLN A 53 2.19 -7.61 1.44
N TYR A 54 2.71 -7.99 2.61
CA TYR A 54 2.20 -9.17 3.31
C TYR A 54 0.76 -8.98 3.77
N GLY A 55 0.40 -7.77 4.21
CA GLY A 55 -0.98 -7.38 4.48
C GLY A 55 -1.91 -7.55 3.27
N LEU A 56 -1.45 -7.17 2.06
CA LEU A 56 -2.20 -7.38 0.81
C LEU A 56 -2.44 -8.85 0.51
N VAL A 57 -1.48 -9.73 0.80
CA VAL A 57 -1.66 -11.20 0.63
C VAL A 57 -2.72 -11.71 1.59
N ILE A 58 -2.68 -11.29 2.86
CA ILE A 58 -3.71 -11.65 3.85
C ILE A 58 -5.08 -11.16 3.38
N GLN A 59 -5.15 -9.92 2.88
CA GLN A 59 -6.36 -9.31 2.34
C GLN A 59 -6.92 -10.07 1.14
N LEU A 60 -6.08 -10.49 0.19
CA LEU A 60 -6.50 -11.28 -0.96
C LEU A 60 -7.14 -12.60 -0.52
N LEU A 61 -6.49 -13.33 0.38
CA LEU A 61 -6.95 -14.64 0.82
C LEU A 61 -8.22 -14.55 1.67
N THR A 62 -8.23 -13.64 2.64
CA THR A 62 -9.38 -13.47 3.56
C THR A 62 -10.56 -12.81 2.87
N GLY A 63 -10.33 -11.69 2.16
CA GLY A 63 -11.36 -10.97 1.42
C GLY A 63 -11.94 -11.83 0.30
N GLY A 64 -11.09 -12.51 -0.48
CA GLY A 64 -11.55 -13.44 -1.52
C GLY A 64 -12.45 -14.54 -0.98
N TYR A 65 -12.12 -15.12 0.18
CA TYR A 65 -13.01 -16.09 0.83
C TYR A 65 -14.32 -15.45 1.31
N MET A 66 -14.26 -14.30 1.98
CA MET A 66 -15.43 -13.60 2.50
C MET A 66 -16.41 -13.19 1.39
N MET A 67 -15.90 -12.81 0.22
CA MET A 67 -16.72 -12.51 -0.96
C MET A 67 -17.57 -13.70 -1.42
N THR A 68 -17.13 -14.95 -1.19
CA THR A 68 -17.92 -16.15 -1.52
C THR A 68 -19.09 -16.40 -0.55
N LYS A 69 -19.14 -15.67 0.56
CA LYS A 69 -20.13 -15.85 1.63
C LYS A 69 -21.14 -14.71 1.73
N GLY A 70 -20.83 -13.55 1.16
CA GLY A 70 -21.75 -12.42 1.08
C GLY A 70 -22.54 -12.40 -0.22
N ASP A 71 -23.61 -11.63 -0.23
CA ASP A 71 -24.40 -11.33 -1.42
C ASP A 71 -23.92 -9.98 -1.98
N TYR A 72 -22.86 -10.01 -2.79
CA TYR A 72 -22.25 -8.82 -3.38
C TYR A 72 -22.50 -8.78 -4.89
N SER A 73 -22.64 -7.58 -5.45
CA SER A 73 -22.76 -7.43 -6.91
C SER A 73 -21.45 -7.83 -7.60
N VAL A 74 -21.56 -8.45 -8.79
CA VAL A 74 -20.38 -8.83 -9.60
C VAL A 74 -19.53 -7.61 -9.94
N ALA A 75 -20.17 -6.47 -10.18
CA ALA A 75 -19.48 -5.21 -10.47
C ALA A 75 -18.64 -4.75 -9.26
N TRP A 76 -19.19 -4.76 -8.04
CA TRP A 76 -18.44 -4.46 -6.82
C TRP A 76 -17.25 -5.41 -6.63
N MET A 77 -17.47 -6.71 -6.84
CA MET A 77 -16.40 -7.72 -6.70
C MET A 77 -15.22 -7.43 -7.63
N ILE A 78 -15.49 -7.09 -8.90
CA ILE A 78 -14.47 -6.74 -9.88
C ILE A 78 -13.68 -5.50 -9.42
N ILE A 79 -14.37 -4.46 -8.95
CA ILE A 79 -13.73 -3.22 -8.50
C ILE A 79 -12.76 -3.50 -7.35
N ILE A 80 -13.18 -4.26 -6.34
CA ILE A 80 -12.33 -4.61 -5.19
C ILE A 80 -11.10 -5.40 -5.63
N VAL A 81 -11.28 -6.43 -6.47
CA VAL A 81 -10.16 -7.24 -6.96
C VAL A 81 -9.17 -6.38 -7.77
N VAL A 82 -9.67 -5.51 -8.66
CA VAL A 82 -8.82 -4.62 -9.45
C VAL A 82 -8.05 -3.64 -8.57
N LEU A 83 -8.70 -3.02 -7.58
CA LEU A 83 -8.03 -2.11 -6.64
C LEU A 83 -6.95 -2.85 -5.84
N LEU A 84 -7.21 -4.08 -5.40
CA LEU A 84 -6.24 -4.89 -4.66
C LEU A 84 -5.01 -5.19 -5.51
N LEU A 85 -5.22 -5.64 -6.76
CA LEU A 85 -4.15 -5.92 -7.71
C LEU A 85 -3.36 -4.66 -8.08
N ALA A 86 -4.04 -3.52 -8.22
CA ALA A 86 -3.38 -2.24 -8.43
C ALA A 86 -2.46 -1.90 -7.25
N MET A 87 -2.89 -2.12 -6.01
CA MET A 87 -2.03 -1.89 -4.83
C MET A 87 -0.83 -2.84 -4.77
N PHE A 88 -1.00 -4.12 -5.13
CA PHE A 88 0.12 -5.05 -5.29
C PHE A 88 1.13 -4.54 -6.31
N ALA A 89 0.66 -4.15 -7.50
CA ALA A 89 1.51 -3.66 -8.57
C ALA A 89 2.24 -2.37 -8.17
N LEU A 90 1.53 -1.39 -7.61
CA LEU A 90 2.10 -0.09 -7.21
C LEU A 90 3.13 -0.25 -6.09
N GLY A 91 2.83 -1.01 -5.04
CA GLY A 91 3.78 -1.25 -3.95
C GLY A 91 4.96 -2.13 -4.36
N GLY A 92 4.74 -3.10 -5.27
CA GLY A 92 5.81 -3.86 -5.91
C GLY A 92 6.77 -2.96 -6.71
N ILE A 93 6.23 -2.13 -7.60
CA ILE A 93 7.00 -1.18 -8.43
C ILE A 93 7.76 -0.19 -7.55
N MET A 94 7.17 0.28 -6.43
CA MET A 94 7.81 1.22 -5.50
C MET A 94 9.10 0.68 -4.85
N SER A 95 9.26 -0.63 -4.73
CA SER A 95 10.43 -1.22 -4.07
C SER A 95 11.76 -0.87 -4.76
N LYS A 96 11.77 -0.76 -6.10
CA LYS A 96 12.96 -0.40 -6.87
C LYS A 96 13.41 1.06 -6.65
N PRO A 97 12.57 2.10 -6.88
CA PRO A 97 12.96 3.48 -6.64
C PRO A 97 13.30 3.76 -5.17
N LEU A 98 12.69 3.06 -4.20
CA LEU A 98 13.07 3.19 -2.79
C LEU A 98 14.53 2.80 -2.57
N ARG A 99 14.90 1.59 -3.03
CA ARG A 99 16.27 1.08 -2.91
C ARG A 99 17.28 1.96 -3.64
N LEU A 100 16.94 2.38 -4.87
CA LEU A 100 17.81 3.23 -5.67
C LEU A 100 18.01 4.61 -5.04
N ALA A 101 16.94 5.26 -4.57
CA ALA A 101 17.03 6.56 -3.91
C ALA A 101 17.88 6.49 -2.63
N ALA A 102 17.68 5.46 -1.80
CA ALA A 102 18.48 5.28 -0.57
C ALA A 102 19.97 5.10 -0.88
N ALA A 103 20.32 4.18 -1.80
CA ALA A 103 21.70 3.99 -2.25
C ALA A 103 22.30 5.27 -2.84
N GLY A 104 21.49 6.01 -3.61
CA GLY A 104 21.97 7.22 -4.25
C GLY A 104 22.26 8.37 -3.29
N ILE A 105 21.47 8.50 -2.23
CA ILE A 105 21.73 9.47 -1.17
C ILE A 105 23.05 9.15 -0.46
N ARG A 106 23.28 7.86 -0.17
CA ARG A 106 24.54 7.39 0.45
C ARG A 106 25.77 7.67 -0.43
N GLU A 107 25.60 7.59 -1.74
CA GLU A 107 26.64 7.84 -2.74
C GLU A 107 26.76 9.33 -3.15
N ASN A 108 25.98 10.24 -2.54
CA ASN A 108 25.90 11.65 -2.92
C ASN A 108 25.56 11.90 -4.41
N ARG A 109 24.80 11.00 -5.06
CA ARG A 109 24.30 11.19 -6.43
C ARG A 109 22.94 11.90 -6.45
N ASP A 110 22.60 12.46 -7.61
CA ASP A 110 21.25 12.97 -7.84
C ASP A 110 20.22 11.81 -7.82
N VAL A 111 19.13 12.02 -7.08
CA VAL A 111 18.03 11.06 -6.88
C VAL A 111 16.66 11.66 -7.18
N LYS A 112 16.59 12.83 -7.82
CA LYS A 112 15.33 13.53 -8.13
C LYS A 112 14.34 12.67 -8.92
N ALA A 113 14.84 11.85 -9.85
CA ALA A 113 14.00 10.99 -10.67
C ALA A 113 13.31 9.89 -9.82
N GLU A 114 14.05 9.29 -8.89
CA GLU A 114 13.54 8.29 -7.97
C GLU A 114 12.57 8.90 -6.96
N THR A 115 12.91 10.03 -6.34
CA THR A 115 12.03 10.68 -5.35
C THR A 115 10.73 11.17 -5.99
N GLY A 116 10.78 11.70 -7.22
CA GLY A 116 9.58 12.05 -7.98
C GLY A 116 8.65 10.85 -8.26
N LYS A 117 9.23 9.69 -8.59
CA LYS A 117 8.47 8.43 -8.72
C LYS A 117 7.87 7.99 -7.39
N LEU A 118 8.63 8.05 -6.30
CA LEU A 118 8.14 7.71 -4.95
C LEU A 118 6.96 8.57 -4.53
N ARG A 119 6.99 9.87 -4.82
CA ARG A 119 5.88 10.78 -4.54
C ARG A 119 4.61 10.40 -5.31
N THR A 120 4.76 10.04 -6.59
CA THR A 120 3.62 9.63 -7.42
C THR A 120 3.05 8.30 -6.95
N LEU A 121 3.90 7.28 -6.76
CA LEU A 121 3.46 5.95 -6.34
C LEU A 121 2.84 5.96 -4.94
N SER A 122 3.35 6.78 -4.02
CA SER A 122 2.77 6.91 -2.67
C SER A 122 1.39 7.56 -2.68
N ALA A 123 1.19 8.59 -3.51
CA ALA A 123 -0.13 9.18 -3.70
C ALA A 123 -1.11 8.16 -4.31
N LEU A 124 -0.70 7.43 -5.35
CA LEU A 124 -1.53 6.41 -5.97
C LEU A 124 -1.91 5.29 -4.99
N LEU A 125 -0.96 4.79 -4.18
CA LEU A 125 -1.26 3.79 -3.14
C LEU A 125 -2.26 4.30 -2.10
N SER A 126 -2.09 5.55 -1.65
CA SER A 126 -2.99 6.19 -0.68
C SER A 126 -4.40 6.32 -1.25
N VAL A 127 -4.54 6.82 -2.49
CA VAL A 127 -5.83 6.96 -3.17
C VAL A 127 -6.47 5.59 -3.42
N SER A 128 -5.72 4.60 -3.91
CA SER A 128 -6.25 3.24 -4.12
C SER A 128 -6.76 2.62 -2.82
N LEU A 129 -6.06 2.81 -1.70
CA LEU A 129 -6.51 2.35 -0.39
C LEU A 129 -7.79 3.07 0.05
N LEU A 130 -7.86 4.39 -0.13
CA LEU A 130 -9.06 5.17 0.21
C LEU A 130 -10.28 4.70 -0.59
N LEU A 131 -10.12 4.49 -1.89
CA LEU A 131 -11.19 3.95 -2.75
C LEU A 131 -11.58 2.54 -2.32
N MET A 132 -10.60 1.68 -2.01
CA MET A 132 -10.87 0.33 -1.52
C MET A 132 -11.69 0.33 -0.22
N VAL A 133 -11.29 1.14 0.76
CA VAL A 133 -12.03 1.26 2.03
C VAL A 133 -13.42 1.85 1.79
N PHE A 134 -13.55 2.85 0.91
CA PHE A 134 -14.84 3.42 0.54
C PHE A 134 -15.78 2.34 0.00
N PHE A 135 -15.36 1.58 -1.01
CA PHE A 135 -16.21 0.52 -1.57
C PHE A 135 -16.47 -0.63 -0.59
N MET A 136 -15.53 -0.96 0.30
CA MET A 136 -15.76 -1.94 1.36
C MET A 136 -16.88 -1.50 2.32
N VAL A 137 -16.91 -0.22 2.71
CA VAL A 137 -17.93 0.34 3.61
C VAL A 137 -19.27 0.52 2.88
N PHE A 138 -19.25 1.05 1.66
CA PHE A 138 -20.45 1.33 0.86
C PHE A 138 -20.62 0.27 -0.23
N ASN A 139 -20.75 -1.00 0.17
CA ASN A 139 -20.77 -2.12 -0.78
C ASN A 139 -22.08 -2.27 -1.58
N ASP A 140 -23.16 -1.60 -1.16
CA ASP A 140 -24.46 -1.62 -1.85
C ASP A 140 -24.64 -0.52 -2.91
N ILE A 141 -23.63 0.35 -3.12
CA ILE A 141 -23.75 1.51 -4.03
C ILE A 141 -23.64 1.13 -5.52
N ILE A 142 -23.18 -0.09 -5.83
CA ILE A 142 -22.96 -0.61 -7.19
C ILE A 142 -23.51 -2.02 -7.31
#